data_AF-A0A7V9D3J1-F1
#
_entry.id   AF-A0A7V9D3J1-F1
#
_cell.length_a   1.000
_cell.length_b   1.000
_cell.length_c   1.000
_cell.angle_alpha   90.00
_cell.angle_beta   90.00
_cell.angle_gamma   90.00
#
_symmetry.space_group_name_H-M   'P 1'
#
loop_
_entity.id
_entity.type
_entity.pdbx_description
1 polymer ?
#
loop_
_entity_poly.entity_id
_entity_poly.type
_entity_poly.pdbx_seq_one_letter_code
_entity_poly.pdbx_strand_id
1 'polypeptide(L)'
;MTTASAGVKLTSEDYYALPDDGQRYELIEGDLIVPPAPNLEHQGISGELYSLLKTAALSIGARIFAAPTDVYLSPQTVVQPDLLVVLREHAERMTQRGIEGAPDLVVEILSPNSSERDRQTKARLYAQAGVREYWIVSPEAKIIEVLVLRDGGYTVHLRAAGNLPRAQLVFLLQPDIRHQQLAHVGLPCAVDATKRSVLATLTGVNLELPGERTGGGERQLVQNGRAHNLIVSR
;
A
#
# COMPACT_ATOMS: atom_id res chain seq x y z
N MET A 1 35.81 -19.06 10.97
CA MET A 1 35.26 -18.15 12.00
C MET A 1 35.51 -16.74 11.50
N THR A 2 34.46 -16.04 11.08
CA THR A 2 34.53 -14.60 10.77
C THR A 2 33.39 -13.96 11.53
N THR A 3 33.66 -13.50 12.75
CA THR A 3 32.73 -12.71 13.53
C THR A 3 32.60 -11.35 12.85
N ALA A 4 31.43 -11.07 12.26
CA ALA A 4 31.06 -9.74 11.82
C ALA A 4 31.11 -8.80 13.04
N SER A 5 31.85 -7.69 12.91
CA SER A 5 31.80 -6.59 13.86
C SER A 5 30.37 -6.06 13.88
N ALA A 6 29.66 -6.25 15.00
CA ALA A 6 28.36 -5.62 15.19
C ALA A 6 28.54 -4.10 15.19
N GLY A 7 28.17 -3.46 14.08
CA GLY A 7 28.15 -2.00 13.99
C GLY A 7 27.23 -1.41 15.08
N VAL A 8 27.54 -0.20 15.53
CA VAL A 8 26.70 0.52 16.50
C VAL A 8 25.30 0.69 15.90
N LYS A 9 24.29 0.10 16.54
CA LYS A 9 22.89 0.26 16.15
C LYS A 9 22.38 1.61 16.66
N LEU A 10 21.84 2.42 15.75
CA LEU A 10 21.31 3.75 16.06
C LEU A 10 19.88 3.68 16.60
N THR A 11 19.50 4.72 17.33
CA THR A 11 18.14 4.95 17.85
C THR A 11 17.43 6.06 17.08
N SER A 12 16.13 6.22 17.31
CA SER A 12 15.32 7.33 16.79
C SER A 12 15.81 8.70 17.26
N GLU A 13 16.44 8.75 18.44
CA GLU A 13 17.05 9.92 19.03
C GLU A 13 18.34 10.29 18.30
N ASP A 14 19.18 9.30 18.00
CA ASP A 14 20.37 9.49 17.17
C ASP A 14 19.99 9.95 15.75
N TYR A 15 18.95 9.33 15.18
CA TYR A 15 18.39 9.71 13.88
C TYR A 15 17.90 11.17 13.88
N TYR A 16 17.18 11.60 14.90
CA TYR A 16 16.65 12.96 15.00
C TYR A 16 17.73 14.01 15.25
N ALA A 17 18.89 13.59 15.77
CA ALA A 17 20.05 14.45 15.95
C ALA A 17 20.96 14.53 14.70
N LEU A 18 20.62 13.84 13.60
CA LEU A 18 21.37 13.94 12.36
C LEU A 18 21.40 15.39 11.84
N PRO A 19 22.50 15.80 11.20
CA PRO A 19 22.58 17.14 10.61
C PRO A 19 21.57 17.29 9.47
N ASP A 20 21.04 18.51 9.31
CA ASP A 20 20.26 18.88 8.12
C ASP A 20 21.22 19.14 6.94
N ASP A 21 21.65 18.05 6.29
CA ASP A 21 22.54 18.07 5.14
C ASP A 21 21.81 17.91 3.80
N GLY A 22 20.46 17.97 3.84
CA GLY A 22 19.59 17.82 2.69
C GLY A 22 19.40 16.39 2.19
N GLN A 23 20.01 15.38 2.84
CA GLN A 23 19.80 13.99 2.49
C GLN A 23 18.53 13.42 3.12
N ARG A 24 17.93 12.46 2.41
CA ARG A 24 16.87 11.64 2.97
C ARG A 24 17.49 10.44 3.67
N TYR A 25 17.06 10.20 4.90
CA TYR A 25 17.47 9.05 5.69
C TYR A 25 16.27 8.20 6.06
N GLU A 26 16.49 6.91 6.22
CA GLU A 26 15.62 5.99 6.94
C GLU A 26 16.46 5.25 7.97
N LEU A 27 15.91 5.01 9.15
CA LEU A 27 16.46 4.12 10.16
C LEU A 27 15.68 2.80 10.10
N ILE A 28 16.34 1.69 9.81
CA ILE A 28 15.71 0.36 9.72
C ILE A 28 16.42 -0.57 10.68
N GLU A 29 15.73 -0.95 11.76
CA GLU A 29 16.26 -1.84 12.81
C GLU A 29 17.67 -1.45 13.29
N GLY A 30 17.85 -0.14 13.48
CA GLY A 30 19.09 0.50 13.93
C GLY A 30 20.14 0.73 12.84
N ASP A 31 19.88 0.36 11.59
CA ASP A 31 20.76 0.66 10.44
C ASP A 31 20.30 1.93 9.72
N LEU A 32 21.22 2.87 9.49
CA LEU A 32 20.95 4.09 8.73
C LEU A 32 21.05 3.81 7.23
N ILE A 33 19.97 4.09 6.51
CA ILE A 33 19.83 3.86 5.08
C ILE A 33 19.63 5.21 4.38
N VAL A 34 20.34 5.42 3.27
CA VAL A 34 20.15 6.56 2.37
C VAL A 34 19.41 6.07 1.13
N PRO A 35 18.08 6.19 1.05
CA PRO A 35 17.37 5.85 -0.17
C PRO A 35 17.83 6.75 -1.33
N PRO A 36 17.91 6.23 -2.57
CA PRO A 36 18.20 7.06 -3.73
C PRO A 36 17.08 8.09 -3.95
N ALA A 37 17.43 9.22 -4.56
CA ALA A 37 16.43 10.20 -4.97
C ALA A 37 15.42 9.59 -5.96
N PRO A 38 14.12 9.90 -5.82
CA PRO A 38 13.09 9.41 -6.73
C PRO A 38 13.26 10.01 -8.13
N ASN A 39 12.92 9.24 -9.17
CA ASN A 39 12.92 9.73 -10.55
C ASN A 39 11.61 10.49 -10.89
N LEU A 40 11.55 11.11 -12.07
CA LEU A 40 10.38 11.90 -12.49
C LEU A 40 9.09 11.08 -12.60
N GLU A 41 9.18 9.82 -13.02
CA GLU A 41 8.01 8.93 -13.13
C GLU A 41 7.42 8.64 -11.75
N HIS A 42 8.28 8.30 -10.77
CA HIS A 42 7.89 8.10 -9.37
C HIS A 42 7.22 9.35 -8.79
N GLN A 43 7.80 10.54 -9.02
CA GLN A 43 7.23 11.80 -8.55
C GLN A 43 5.88 12.12 -9.21
N GLY A 44 5.73 11.86 -10.52
CA GLY A 44 4.47 12.01 -11.22
C GLY A 44 3.37 11.11 -10.65
N ILE A 45 3.69 9.83 -10.42
CA ILE A 45 2.77 8.86 -9.81
C ILE A 45 2.39 9.28 -8.38
N SER A 46 3.37 9.71 -7.58
CA SER A 46 3.13 10.18 -6.22
C SER A 46 2.18 11.38 -6.17
N GLY A 47 2.40 12.39 -7.03
CA GLY A 47 1.53 13.57 -7.11
C GLY A 47 0.09 13.25 -7.52
N GLU A 48 -0.08 12.31 -8.45
CA GLU A 48 -1.41 11.84 -8.86
C GLU A 48 -2.12 11.08 -7.76
N LEU A 49 -1.45 10.11 -7.13
CA LEU A 49 -1.99 9.35 -6.01
C LEU A 49 -2.34 10.26 -4.83
N TYR A 50 -1.46 11.22 -4.48
CA TYR A 50 -1.73 12.21 -3.45
C TYR A 50 -3.02 12.99 -3.76
N SER A 51 -3.18 13.46 -4.99
CA SER A 51 -4.36 14.23 -5.41
C SER A 51 -5.66 13.42 -5.31
N LEU A 52 -5.61 12.15 -5.73
CA LEU A 52 -6.74 11.22 -5.64
C LEU A 52 -7.10 10.93 -4.18
N LEU A 53 -6.11 10.56 -3.38
CA LEU A 53 -6.30 10.18 -1.98
C LEU A 53 -6.66 11.36 -1.09
N LYS A 54 -6.18 12.58 -1.38
CA LYS A 54 -6.50 13.78 -0.60
C LYS A 54 -8.00 14.06 -0.55
N THR A 55 -8.68 13.92 -1.68
CA THR A 55 -10.14 14.13 -1.74
C THR A 55 -10.87 13.10 -0.89
N ALA A 56 -10.48 11.83 -1.00
CA ALA A 56 -11.04 10.73 -0.20
C ALA A 56 -10.79 10.95 1.30
N ALA A 57 -9.54 11.22 1.68
CA ALA A 57 -9.09 11.45 3.05
C ALA A 57 -9.87 12.59 3.72
N LEU A 58 -10.04 13.74 3.04
CA LEU A 58 -10.79 14.87 3.58
C LEU A 58 -12.26 14.53 3.86
N SER A 59 -12.89 13.72 3.01
CA SER A 59 -14.30 13.33 3.20
C SER A 59 -14.51 12.45 4.44
N ILE A 60 -13.47 11.72 4.85
CA ILE A 60 -13.44 10.92 6.08
C ILE A 60 -12.64 11.61 7.20
N GLY A 61 -12.45 12.93 7.12
CA GLY A 61 -11.77 13.71 8.15
C GLY A 61 -10.33 13.29 8.44
N ALA A 62 -9.66 12.61 7.52
CA ALA A 62 -8.26 12.21 7.62
C ALA A 62 -7.33 13.27 6.98
N ARG A 63 -6.04 13.14 7.23
CA ARG A 63 -4.98 13.95 6.61
C ARG A 63 -4.03 13.05 5.84
N ILE A 64 -3.57 13.53 4.69
CA ILE A 64 -2.58 12.85 3.85
C ILE A 64 -1.27 13.64 3.81
N PHE A 65 -0.16 12.93 3.86
CA PHE A 65 1.19 13.47 3.75
C PHE A 65 1.95 12.73 2.64
N ALA A 66 2.94 13.40 2.09
CA ALA A 66 3.85 12.84 1.09
C ALA A 66 5.29 12.93 1.62
N ALA A 67 6.16 12.06 1.11
CA ALA A 67 7.59 12.15 1.42
C ALA A 67 8.17 13.53 1.04
N PRO A 68 9.13 14.07 1.82
CA PRO A 68 9.63 13.51 3.07
C PRO A 68 8.65 13.75 4.23
N THR A 69 8.37 12.69 5.00
CA THR A 69 7.67 12.76 6.29
C THR A 69 8.15 11.57 7.12
N ASP A 70 8.75 11.84 8.29
CA ASP A 70 9.26 10.79 9.17
C ASP A 70 8.12 10.05 9.88
N VAL A 71 8.24 8.73 9.95
CA VAL A 71 7.33 7.84 10.68
C VAL A 71 8.15 7.00 11.65
N TYR A 72 8.01 7.28 12.93
CA TYR A 72 8.70 6.63 14.04
C TYR A 72 7.92 5.37 14.44
N LEU A 73 8.25 4.23 13.83
CA LEU A 73 7.57 2.95 14.08
C LEU A 73 8.06 2.27 15.38
N SER A 74 9.32 2.50 15.76
CA SER A 74 9.93 1.99 16.99
C SER A 74 11.16 2.82 17.37
N PRO A 75 11.75 2.63 18.57
CA PRO A 75 12.99 3.31 18.95
C PRO A 75 14.19 3.07 18.03
N GLN A 76 14.10 2.10 17.12
CA GLN A 76 15.17 1.75 16.18
C GLN A 76 14.65 1.72 14.74
N THR A 77 13.47 2.29 14.45
CA THR A 77 12.90 2.28 13.11
C THR A 77 12.16 3.58 12.82
N VAL A 78 12.70 4.36 11.89
CA VAL A 78 12.13 5.59 11.35
C VAL A 78 12.14 5.47 9.84
N VAL A 79 10.98 5.54 9.21
CA VAL A 79 10.84 5.37 7.75
C VAL A 79 10.20 6.60 7.12
N GLN A 80 10.40 6.78 5.82
CA GLN A 80 9.79 7.87 5.05
C GLN A 80 8.98 7.31 3.87
N PRO A 81 7.75 6.85 4.12
CA PRO A 81 6.89 6.31 3.05
C PRO A 81 6.58 7.39 2.02
N ASP A 82 6.35 6.98 0.77
CA ASP A 82 6.04 7.91 -0.31
C ASP A 82 4.76 8.71 -0.05
N LEU A 83 3.71 8.04 0.44
CA LEU A 83 2.49 8.68 0.96
C LEU A 83 2.01 7.98 2.23
N LEU A 84 1.35 8.73 3.11
CA LEU A 84 0.69 8.19 4.29
C LEU A 84 -0.60 8.94 4.64
N VAL A 85 -1.52 8.26 5.31
CA VAL A 85 -2.76 8.85 5.82
C VAL A 85 -2.89 8.62 7.32
N VAL A 86 -3.34 9.66 8.03
CA VAL A 86 -3.68 9.61 9.46
C VAL A 86 -5.12 10.08 9.64
N LEU A 87 -5.94 9.25 10.28
CA LEU A 87 -7.31 9.56 10.67
C LEU A 87 -7.32 10.62 11.76
N ARG A 88 -8.39 11.42 11.82
CA ARG A 88 -8.59 12.41 12.90
C ARG A 88 -8.54 11.81 14.31
N GLU A 89 -9.04 10.60 14.50
CA GLU A 89 -9.02 9.92 15.80
C GLU A 89 -7.62 9.49 16.24
N HIS A 90 -6.63 9.53 15.33
CA HIS A 90 -5.22 9.26 15.60
C HIS A 90 -4.36 10.52 15.42
N ALA A 91 -4.97 11.72 15.46
CA ALA A 91 -4.25 12.97 15.25
C ALA A 91 -3.19 13.24 16.34
N GLU A 92 -3.28 12.60 17.51
CA GLU A 92 -2.27 12.64 18.56
C GLU A 92 -0.92 12.05 18.13
N ARG A 93 -0.90 11.19 17.11
CA ARG A 93 0.34 10.65 16.51
C ARG A 93 1.11 11.70 15.71
N MET A 94 0.46 12.80 15.32
CA MET A 94 1.09 13.85 14.53
C MET A 94 1.83 14.84 15.44
N THR A 95 3.16 14.82 15.42
CA THR A 95 4.00 15.72 16.20
C THR A 95 4.79 16.66 15.29
N GLN A 96 5.57 17.57 15.89
CA GLN A 96 6.50 18.41 15.13
C GLN A 96 7.63 17.61 14.49
N ARG A 97 7.98 16.43 15.04
CA ARG A 97 9.05 15.57 14.53
C ARG A 97 8.60 14.72 13.34
N GLY A 98 7.30 14.45 13.21
CA GLY A 98 6.75 13.54 12.23
C GLY A 98 5.52 12.80 12.78
N ILE A 99 5.35 11.54 12.36
CA ILE A 99 4.30 10.64 12.85
C ILE A 99 4.89 9.67 13.87
N GLU A 100 4.38 9.68 15.09
CA GLU A 100 4.75 8.76 16.16
C GLU A 100 3.82 7.53 16.13
N GLY A 101 4.37 6.35 15.84
CA GLY A 101 3.63 5.11 15.66
C GLY A 101 3.08 4.92 14.25
N ALA A 102 2.19 3.94 14.09
CA ALA A 102 1.68 3.54 12.77
C ALA A 102 0.70 4.57 12.17
N PRO A 103 0.91 4.99 10.92
CA PRO A 103 -0.14 5.60 10.11
C PRO A 103 -1.28 4.63 9.85
N ASP A 104 -2.42 5.16 9.43
CA ASP A 104 -3.60 4.35 9.13
C ASP A 104 -3.53 3.70 7.74
N LEU A 105 -2.89 4.38 6.80
CA LEU A 105 -2.51 3.86 5.48
C LEU A 105 -1.09 4.31 5.15
N VAL A 106 -0.32 3.42 4.56
CA VAL A 106 0.97 3.71 3.92
C VAL A 106 0.92 3.31 2.45
N VAL A 107 1.51 4.12 1.57
CA VAL A 107 1.68 3.80 0.15
C VAL A 107 3.18 3.90 -0.19
N GLU A 108 3.72 2.85 -0.80
CA GLU A 108 5.08 2.82 -1.34
C GLU A 108 5.02 2.63 -2.86
N ILE A 109 5.75 3.47 -3.59
CA ILE A 109 5.88 3.40 -5.04
C ILE A 109 7.26 2.80 -5.32
N LEU A 110 7.25 1.57 -5.84
CA LEU A 110 8.47 0.80 -6.03
C LEU A 110 9.38 1.47 -7.07
N SER A 111 10.65 1.53 -6.72
CA SER A 111 11.75 1.75 -7.67
C SER A 111 12.50 0.43 -7.90
N PRO A 112 13.25 0.28 -9.00
CA PRO A 112 14.05 -0.92 -9.25
C PRO A 112 14.96 -1.29 -8.06
N ASN A 113 15.46 -0.29 -7.33
CA ASN A 113 16.41 -0.46 -6.23
C ASN A 113 15.76 -0.63 -4.85
N SER A 114 14.42 -0.48 -4.73
CA SER A 114 13.72 -0.55 -3.43
C SER A 114 12.74 -1.72 -3.34
N SER A 115 12.45 -2.41 -4.45
CA SER A 115 11.39 -3.42 -4.54
C SER A 115 11.44 -4.51 -3.47
N GLU A 116 12.62 -5.09 -3.22
CA GLU A 116 12.79 -6.14 -2.21
C GLU A 116 12.57 -5.61 -0.79
N ARG A 117 13.18 -4.46 -0.47
CA ARG A 117 13.07 -3.81 0.84
C ARG A 117 11.62 -3.43 1.14
N ASP A 118 10.91 -2.87 0.17
CA ASP A 118 9.53 -2.40 0.37
C ASP A 118 8.55 -3.57 0.48
N ARG A 119 8.74 -4.63 -0.32
CA ARG A 119 7.86 -5.81 -0.32
C ARG A 119 8.08 -6.77 0.85
N GLN A 120 9.28 -6.81 1.42
CA GLN A 120 9.60 -7.76 2.51
C GLN A 120 9.84 -7.01 3.82
N THR A 121 10.91 -6.22 3.90
CA THR A 121 11.36 -5.57 5.13
C THR A 121 10.33 -4.57 5.64
N LYS A 122 9.94 -3.60 4.83
CA LYS A 122 8.96 -2.59 5.23
C LYS A 122 7.58 -3.18 5.45
N ALA A 123 7.14 -4.13 4.61
CA ALA A 123 5.89 -4.86 4.84
C ALA A 123 5.84 -5.49 6.24
N ARG A 124 6.93 -6.15 6.68
CA ARG A 124 7.04 -6.69 8.04
C ARG A 124 6.99 -5.60 9.11
N LEU A 125 7.76 -4.52 8.93
CA LEU A 125 7.82 -3.41 9.91
C LEU A 125 6.47 -2.70 10.06
N TYR A 126 5.79 -2.43 8.95
CA TYR A 126 4.45 -1.85 8.94
C TYR A 126 3.43 -2.77 9.61
N ALA A 127 3.49 -4.09 9.35
CA ALA A 127 2.61 -5.05 10.01
C ALA A 127 2.87 -5.10 11.54
N GLN A 128 4.14 -5.14 11.95
CA GLN A 128 4.53 -5.13 13.36
C GLN A 128 4.09 -3.85 14.08
N ALA A 129 4.14 -2.70 13.41
CA ALA A 129 3.69 -1.42 13.95
C ALA A 129 2.16 -1.27 13.97
N GLY A 130 1.41 -2.11 13.23
CA GLY A 130 -0.04 -2.06 13.18
C GLY A 130 -0.62 -1.12 12.11
N VAL A 131 0.13 -0.83 11.04
CA VAL A 131 -0.42 -0.13 9.86
C VAL A 131 -1.52 -1.00 9.26
N ARG A 132 -2.74 -0.47 9.15
CA ARG A 132 -3.91 -1.28 8.80
C ARG A 132 -3.98 -1.61 7.31
N GLU A 133 -3.61 -0.64 6.48
CA GLU A 133 -3.67 -0.74 5.03
C GLU A 133 -2.31 -0.32 4.45
N TYR A 134 -1.75 -1.15 3.57
CA TYR A 134 -0.45 -0.93 2.95
C TYR A 134 -0.55 -1.12 1.45
N TRP A 135 -0.23 -0.09 0.69
CA TRP A 135 -0.31 -0.13 -0.76
C TRP A 135 1.06 -0.21 -1.39
N ILE A 136 1.20 -1.11 -2.35
CA ILE A 136 2.40 -1.25 -3.15
C ILE A 136 2.05 -0.92 -4.59
N VAL A 137 2.67 0.15 -5.10
CA VAL A 137 2.50 0.61 -6.47
C VAL A 137 3.75 0.25 -7.25
N SER A 138 3.62 -0.56 -8.29
CA SER A 138 4.73 -0.92 -9.18
C SER A 138 4.55 -0.23 -10.53
N PRO A 139 5.32 0.83 -10.83
CA PRO A 139 5.28 1.50 -12.13
C PRO A 139 5.66 0.56 -13.26
N GLU A 140 6.75 -0.19 -13.10
CA GLU A 140 7.27 -1.14 -14.09
C GLU A 140 6.24 -2.21 -14.44
N ALA A 141 5.64 -2.84 -13.43
CA ALA A 141 4.65 -3.89 -13.63
C ALA A 141 3.23 -3.35 -13.87
N LYS A 142 3.04 -2.03 -13.77
CA LYS A 142 1.74 -1.33 -13.87
C LYS A 142 0.67 -1.95 -12.97
N ILE A 143 1.04 -2.18 -11.72
CA ILE A 143 0.20 -2.85 -10.73
C ILE A 143 0.07 -2.00 -9.48
N ILE A 144 -1.12 -2.01 -8.88
CA ILE A 144 -1.36 -1.56 -7.52
C ILE A 144 -1.88 -2.75 -6.71
N GLU A 145 -1.24 -3.02 -5.57
CA GLU A 145 -1.66 -4.00 -4.59
C GLU A 145 -2.09 -3.28 -3.32
N VAL A 146 -3.33 -3.53 -2.88
CA VAL A 146 -3.85 -3.09 -1.59
C VAL A 146 -3.75 -4.26 -0.62
N LEU A 147 -2.89 -4.11 0.37
CA LEU A 147 -2.68 -5.08 1.42
C LEU A 147 -3.40 -4.63 2.69
N VAL A 148 -4.03 -5.57 3.38
CA VAL A 148 -4.73 -5.34 4.65
C VAL A 148 -4.12 -6.21 5.74
N LEU A 149 -3.85 -5.62 6.89
CA LEU A 149 -3.30 -6.30 8.05
C LEU A 149 -4.36 -7.23 8.67
N ARG A 150 -4.04 -8.53 8.75
CA ARG A 150 -4.86 -9.58 9.38
C ARG A 150 -3.94 -10.55 10.13
N ASP A 151 -4.29 -10.86 11.37
CA ASP A 151 -3.55 -11.84 12.21
C ASP A 151 -2.03 -11.60 12.26
N GLY A 152 -1.60 -10.33 12.28
CA GLY A 152 -0.19 -9.92 12.35
C GLY A 152 0.57 -9.94 11.02
N GLY A 153 -0.10 -10.22 9.89
CA GLY A 153 0.49 -10.21 8.55
C GLY A 153 -0.40 -9.54 7.50
N TYR A 154 0.18 -9.21 6.35
CA TYR A 154 -0.56 -8.61 5.25
C TYR A 154 -1.19 -9.66 4.34
N THR A 155 -2.45 -9.42 3.96
CA THR A 155 -3.17 -10.18 2.93
C THR A 155 -3.53 -9.26 1.78
N VAL A 156 -3.42 -9.75 0.54
CA VAL A 156 -3.88 -8.99 -0.64
C VAL A 156 -5.40 -8.87 -0.57
N HIS A 157 -5.89 -7.65 -0.44
CA HIS A 157 -7.32 -7.37 -0.49
C HIS A 157 -7.77 -7.07 -1.93
N LEU A 158 -6.96 -6.31 -2.65
CA LEU A 158 -7.19 -5.94 -4.04
C LEU A 158 -5.87 -5.93 -4.78
N ARG A 159 -5.88 -6.43 -6.02
CA ARG A 159 -4.80 -6.25 -6.98
C ARG A 159 -5.39 -5.77 -8.29
N ALA A 160 -4.88 -4.65 -8.79
CA ALA A 160 -5.31 -4.08 -10.05
C ALA A 160 -4.10 -3.90 -10.97
N ALA A 161 -4.25 -4.30 -12.24
CA ALA A 161 -3.19 -4.28 -13.24
C ALA A 161 -3.63 -3.56 -14.51
N GLY A 162 -2.69 -2.92 -15.20
CA GLY A 162 -2.91 -2.28 -16.50
C GLY A 162 -3.24 -0.78 -16.41
N ASN A 163 -3.62 -0.21 -17.56
CA ASN A 163 -3.98 1.21 -17.64
C ASN A 163 -5.39 1.44 -17.10
N LEU A 164 -5.48 1.75 -15.82
CA LEU A 164 -6.76 2.08 -15.19
C LEU A 164 -7.09 3.57 -15.44
N PRO A 165 -8.26 3.89 -16.04
CA PRO A 165 -8.73 5.26 -16.15
C PRO A 165 -8.79 5.93 -14.77
N ARG A 166 -8.48 7.23 -14.70
CA ARG A 166 -8.50 8.01 -13.44
C ARG A 166 -9.77 7.79 -12.62
N ALA A 167 -10.94 7.75 -13.25
CA ALA A 167 -12.21 7.52 -12.55
C ALA A 167 -12.30 6.13 -11.88
N GLN A 168 -11.73 5.10 -12.48
CA GLN A 168 -11.66 3.76 -11.88
C GLN A 168 -10.64 3.71 -10.76
N LEU A 169 -9.50 4.40 -10.91
CA LEU A 169 -8.52 4.56 -9.84
C LEU A 169 -9.14 5.28 -8.64
N VAL A 170 -9.86 6.39 -8.82
CA VAL A 170 -10.57 7.08 -7.72
C VAL A 170 -11.44 6.10 -6.93
N PHE A 171 -12.19 5.25 -7.64
CA PHE A 171 -13.15 4.36 -7.02
C PHE A 171 -12.49 3.13 -6.33
N LEU A 172 -11.48 2.55 -6.96
CA LEU A 172 -10.70 1.43 -6.42
C LEU A 172 -9.85 1.85 -5.22
N LEU A 173 -9.30 3.06 -5.28
CA LEU A 173 -8.34 3.60 -4.33
C LEU A 173 -9.03 4.44 -3.24
N GLN A 174 -10.24 4.08 -2.83
CA GLN A 174 -10.82 4.64 -1.61
C GLN A 174 -10.30 3.82 -0.42
N PRO A 175 -9.54 4.42 0.51
CA PRO A 175 -9.01 3.69 1.66
C PRO A 175 -10.15 3.09 2.48
N ASP A 176 -10.04 1.82 2.87
CA ASP A 176 -11.06 1.11 3.68
C ASP A 176 -10.87 1.31 5.20
N ILE A 177 -10.04 2.28 5.55
CA ILE A 177 -9.51 2.60 6.88
C ILE A 177 -10.60 2.77 7.97
N ARG A 178 -11.83 3.18 7.63
CA ARG A 178 -12.95 3.37 8.60
C ARG A 178 -13.86 2.15 8.76
N HIS A 179 -13.94 1.25 7.78
CA HIS A 179 -14.99 0.22 7.75
C HIS A 179 -14.62 -1.07 8.50
N GLN A 180 -13.35 -1.26 8.84
CA GLN A 180 -12.89 -2.46 9.55
C GLN A 180 -13.11 -2.41 11.07
N GLN A 181 -13.34 -1.23 11.66
CA GLN A 181 -13.74 -1.11 13.08
C GLN A 181 -15.14 -1.67 13.35
N LEU A 182 -16.00 -1.76 12.32
CA LEU A 182 -17.37 -2.26 12.42
C LEU A 182 -17.49 -3.78 12.22
N ALA A 183 -16.43 -4.46 11.79
CA ALA A 183 -16.45 -5.92 11.58
C ALA A 183 -16.59 -6.72 12.89
N HIS A 184 -16.19 -6.14 14.04
CA HIS A 184 -16.46 -6.73 15.37
C HIS A 184 -17.95 -6.67 15.78
N VAL A 185 -18.79 -5.95 15.02
CA VAL A 185 -20.23 -5.76 15.32
C VAL A 185 -21.13 -6.62 14.43
N GLY A 186 -20.57 -7.54 13.62
CA GLY A 186 -21.36 -8.52 12.87
C GLY A 186 -22.26 -7.95 11.77
N LEU A 187 -22.06 -6.69 11.36
CA LEU A 187 -22.75 -6.11 10.21
C LEU A 187 -21.95 -6.39 8.93
N PRO A 188 -22.57 -6.91 7.85
CA PRO A 188 -21.87 -7.16 6.60
C PRO A 188 -21.31 -5.84 6.03
N CYS A 189 -20.07 -5.90 5.54
CA CYS A 189 -19.35 -4.80 4.93
C CYS A 189 -20.05 -4.36 3.62
N ALA A 190 -21.05 -3.49 3.74
CA ALA A 190 -21.85 -3.02 2.61
C ALA A 190 -21.02 -2.22 1.57
N VAL A 191 -19.89 -1.64 1.98
CA VAL A 191 -19.00 -0.87 1.11
C VAL A 191 -18.19 -1.76 0.16
N ASP A 192 -17.77 -2.93 0.63
CA ASP A 192 -17.00 -3.91 -0.13
C ASP A 192 -17.85 -4.52 -1.27
N ALA A 193 -19.13 -4.79 -0.99
CA ALA A 193 -20.12 -5.21 -2.00
C ALA A 193 -20.49 -4.08 -2.99
N THR A 194 -20.57 -2.83 -2.51
CA THR A 194 -20.88 -1.66 -3.36
C THR A 194 -19.72 -1.32 -4.29
N LYS A 195 -18.47 -1.41 -3.80
CA LYS A 195 -17.25 -1.34 -4.63
C LYS A 195 -17.28 -2.43 -5.71
N ARG A 196 -17.54 -3.68 -5.35
CA ARG A 196 -17.64 -4.80 -6.32
C ARG A 196 -18.70 -4.59 -7.40
N SER A 197 -19.93 -4.21 -7.03
CA SER A 197 -21.06 -4.10 -7.98
C SER A 197 -20.88 -2.98 -9.01
N VAL A 198 -20.27 -1.87 -8.60
CA VAL A 198 -20.03 -0.72 -9.48
C VAL A 198 -18.81 -0.97 -10.38
N LEU A 199 -17.76 -1.63 -9.87
CA LEU A 199 -16.57 -1.99 -10.64
C LEU A 199 -16.86 -3.01 -11.76
N ALA A 200 -17.60 -4.07 -11.46
CA ALA A 200 -17.95 -5.08 -12.47
C ALA A 200 -18.78 -4.48 -13.63
N THR A 201 -19.53 -3.41 -13.37
CA THR A 201 -20.39 -2.74 -14.36
C THR A 201 -19.63 -1.73 -15.21
N LEU A 202 -18.54 -1.13 -14.70
CA LEU A 202 -17.89 0.02 -15.33
C LEU A 202 -16.59 -0.29 -16.09
N THR A 203 -15.91 -1.40 -15.83
CA THR A 203 -14.50 -1.52 -16.21
C THR A 203 -14.15 -2.60 -17.22
N GLY A 204 -14.86 -3.74 -17.24
CA GLY A 204 -14.46 -4.88 -18.08
C GLY A 204 -13.04 -5.41 -17.79
N VAL A 205 -12.44 -5.01 -16.67
CA VAL A 205 -11.08 -5.39 -16.23
C VAL A 205 -11.15 -6.65 -15.37
N ASN A 206 -10.24 -7.60 -15.57
CA ASN A 206 -10.07 -8.76 -14.68
C ASN A 206 -9.48 -8.30 -13.34
N LEU A 207 -10.33 -8.23 -12.32
CA LEU A 207 -9.94 -8.11 -10.92
C LEU A 207 -9.62 -9.52 -10.42
N GLU A 208 -8.35 -9.83 -10.20
CA GLU A 208 -7.96 -11.12 -9.61
C GLU A 208 -7.96 -10.99 -8.08
N LEU A 209 -8.85 -11.72 -7.42
CA LEU A 209 -8.86 -11.87 -5.96
C LEU A 209 -8.05 -13.11 -5.56
N PRO A 210 -7.29 -13.07 -4.44
CA PRO A 210 -6.53 -14.24 -3.99
C PRO A 210 -7.47 -15.38 -3.56
N GLY A 211 -7.35 -16.51 -4.24
CA GLY A 211 -8.16 -17.71 -4.02
C GLY A 211 -8.69 -18.35 -5.30
N GLU A 212 -8.77 -17.58 -6.39
CA GLU A 212 -9.09 -18.13 -7.71
C GLU A 212 -7.83 -18.74 -8.34
N ARG A 213 -7.47 -19.95 -7.92
CA ARG A 213 -6.77 -20.83 -8.86
C ARG A 213 -7.76 -21.04 -10.01
N THR A 214 -7.39 -20.61 -11.21
CA THR A 214 -7.95 -21.13 -12.45
C THR A 214 -7.59 -22.61 -12.54
N GLY A 215 -8.32 -23.43 -11.79
CA GLY A 215 -8.41 -24.85 -12.06
C GLY A 215 -8.95 -24.97 -13.48
N GLY A 216 -8.10 -25.44 -14.39
CA GLY A 216 -8.52 -25.91 -15.70
C GLY A 216 -9.60 -26.96 -15.50
N GLY A 217 -10.85 -26.55 -15.65
CA GLY A 217 -12.02 -27.39 -15.67
C GLY A 217 -12.81 -26.99 -16.90
N GLU A 218 -12.74 -27.83 -17.92
CA GLU A 218 -13.60 -27.76 -19.10
C GLU A 218 -15.05 -27.58 -18.64
N ARG A 219 -15.63 -26.40 -18.92
CA ARG A 219 -17.09 -26.25 -18.85
C ARG A 219 -17.66 -26.65 -20.19
N GLN A 220 -18.16 -27.87 -20.25
CA GLN A 220 -19.03 -28.35 -21.32
C GLN A 220 -20.40 -27.66 -21.18
N LEU A 221 -20.64 -26.60 -21.96
CA LEU A 221 -21.98 -26.07 -22.16
C LEU A 221 -22.68 -26.90 -23.22
N VAL A 222 -23.55 -27.81 -22.78
CA VAL A 222 -24.49 -28.51 -23.66
C VAL A 222 -25.66 -27.59 -23.92
N GLN A 223 -25.70 -26.97 -25.10
CA GLN A 223 -26.97 -26.54 -25.72
C GLN A 223 -26.96 -26.88 -27.21
N ASN A 224 -27.94 -27.71 -27.60
CA ASN A 224 -28.37 -27.98 -28.98
C ASN A 224 -27.35 -28.67 -29.94
N GLY A 225 -26.71 -29.74 -29.46
CA GLY A 225 -26.51 -30.95 -30.27
C GLY A 225 -25.63 -30.92 -31.52
N ARG A 226 -24.85 -29.86 -31.79
CA ARG A 226 -23.80 -29.88 -32.83
C ARG A 226 -22.57 -29.08 -32.42
N ALA A 227 -21.41 -29.75 -32.39
CA ALA A 227 -20.12 -29.14 -32.13
C ALA A 227 -19.56 -28.49 -33.41
N HIS A 228 -19.20 -27.21 -33.33
CA HIS A 228 -18.27 -26.58 -34.26
C HIS A 228 -17.16 -25.91 -33.45
N ASN A 229 -15.91 -26.31 -33.71
CA ASN A 229 -14.72 -25.64 -33.17
C ASN A 229 -14.61 -24.27 -33.83
N LEU A 230 -14.71 -23.20 -33.04
CA LEU A 230 -14.32 -21.86 -33.48
C LEU A 230 -13.12 -21.40 -32.65
N ILE A 231 -11.95 -21.46 -33.27
CA ILE A 231 -10.75 -20.73 -32.81
C ILE A 231 -11.02 -19.26 -33.13
N VAL A 232 -11.07 -18.40 -32.12
CA VAL A 232 -11.04 -16.94 -32.35
C VAL A 232 -9.82 -16.38 -31.65
N SER A 233 -8.89 -15.90 -32.47
CA SER A 233 -7.71 -15.14 -32.09
C SER A 233 -8.02 -13.65 -32.08
N ARG A 234 -7.41 -12.95 -31.12
CA ARG A 234 -7.38 -11.50 -30.81
C ARG A 234 -8.43 -10.99 -29.85
#